data_AF-A0A9D8VDE7-F1
#
_entry.id   AF-A0A9D8VDE7-F1
#
_cell.length_a   1.000
_cell.length_b   1.000
_cell.length_c   1.000
_cell.angle_alpha   90.00
_cell.angle_beta   90.00
_cell.angle_gamma   90.00
#
_symmetry.space_group_name_H-M   'P 1'
#
loop_
_entity.id
_entity.type
_entity.pdbx_description
1 polymer ?
#
loop_
_entity_poly.entity_id
_entity_poly.type
_entity_poly.pdbx_seq_one_letter_code
_entity_poly.pdbx_strand_id
1 'polypeptide(L)'
;MQILNTVRRGACLALLVALVGSSTAFAQAYAEKDQQWWNMLEAQLVESAQSDIDQVRHEAFQHIIFFAENYDQFVNFDDAAFEIMGRFEASDSVEERLLALAALNAIGEEATISRLMEVADAESSERVRAVAAKVLLNHAAG
;
A
#
# COMPACT_ATOMS: atom_id res chain seq x y z
N MET A 1 52.53 -27.74 23.46
CA MET A 1 52.68 -28.01 22.01
C MET A 1 51.32 -28.46 21.50
N GLN A 2 50.73 -27.64 20.60
CA GLN A 2 49.78 -27.95 19.51
C GLN A 2 48.95 -29.24 19.67
N ILE A 3 47.61 -29.19 19.67
CA ILE A 3 46.74 -28.94 18.50
C ILE A 3 45.38 -28.44 19.03
N LEU A 4 45.05 -27.16 18.83
CA LEU A 4 43.98 -26.65 17.95
C LEU A 4 42.60 -27.32 18.15
N ASN A 5 41.61 -26.61 18.69
CA ASN A 5 40.72 -25.68 17.95
C ASN A 5 39.96 -26.28 16.76
N THR A 6 39.17 -27.32 17.00
CA THR A 6 38.10 -27.80 16.12
C THR A 6 37.14 -28.57 17.03
N VAL A 7 36.06 -28.01 17.55
CA VAL A 7 34.74 -27.95 16.90
C VAL A 7 33.94 -26.86 17.62
N ARG A 8 34.12 -25.61 17.20
CA ARG A 8 33.31 -24.45 17.63
C ARG A 8 32.65 -23.78 16.41
N ARG A 9 32.33 -24.59 15.40
CA ARG A 9 31.80 -24.18 14.09
C ARG A 9 30.79 -25.22 13.63
N GLY A 10 29.54 -25.08 14.06
CA GLY A 10 28.47 -26.01 13.67
C GLY A 10 27.07 -25.60 14.09
N ALA A 11 26.82 -24.31 14.35
CA ALA A 11 25.50 -23.83 14.76
C ALA A 11 25.18 -22.39 14.29
N CYS A 12 25.66 -22.01 13.08
CA CYS A 12 25.33 -20.72 12.49
C CYS A 12 24.90 -20.82 11.01
N LEU A 13 24.32 -21.95 10.60
CA LEU A 13 23.86 -22.13 9.21
C LEU A 13 22.43 -22.68 9.12
N ALA A 14 21.52 -22.12 9.93
CA ALA A 14 20.08 -22.39 9.83
C ALA A 14 19.22 -21.13 10.00
N LEU A 15 19.77 -19.93 9.74
CA LEU A 15 19.05 -18.67 9.95
C LEU A 15 19.12 -17.70 8.76
N LEU A 16 19.35 -18.21 7.54
CA LEU A 16 19.51 -17.38 6.34
C LEU A 16 18.62 -17.78 5.16
N VAL A 17 17.59 -18.62 5.38
CA VAL A 17 16.61 -19.00 4.33
C VAL A 17 15.18 -18.54 4.68
N ALA A 18 14.93 -18.01 5.88
CA ALA A 18 13.58 -17.61 6.29
C ALA A 18 13.10 -16.25 5.73
N LEU A 19 13.96 -15.47 5.07
CA LEU A 19 13.60 -14.12 4.60
C LEU A 19 13.04 -14.06 3.17
N VAL A 20 13.01 -15.19 2.44
CA VAL A 20 12.47 -15.24 1.07
C VAL A 20 11.11 -15.95 1.01
N GLY A 21 10.69 -16.61 2.09
CA GLY A 21 9.46 -17.43 2.12
C GLY A 21 8.17 -16.67 2.45
N SER A 22 8.24 -15.41 2.89
CA SER A 22 7.05 -14.65 3.26
C SER A 22 6.17 -14.31 2.05
N SER A 23 6.76 -13.87 0.93
CA SER A 23 5.98 -13.44 -0.25
C SER A 23 5.17 -14.58 -0.88
N THR A 24 5.70 -15.81 -0.91
CA THR A 24 4.99 -16.98 -1.48
C THR A 24 3.84 -17.45 -0.58
N ALA A 25 3.98 -17.33 0.75
CA ALA A 25 2.94 -17.72 1.69
C ALA A 25 1.72 -16.78 1.63
N PHE A 26 1.94 -15.48 1.42
CA PHE A 26 0.86 -14.52 1.23
C PHE A 26 0.17 -14.67 -0.13
N ALA A 27 0.93 -14.90 -1.21
CA ALA A 27 0.34 -15.20 -2.53
C ALA A 27 -0.59 -16.43 -2.48
N GLN A 28 -0.22 -17.47 -1.72
CA GLN A 28 -1.07 -18.66 -1.55
C GLN A 28 -2.32 -18.43 -0.70
N ALA A 29 -2.30 -17.54 0.30
CA ALA A 29 -3.44 -17.32 1.18
C ALA A 29 -4.70 -16.79 0.45
N TYR A 30 -4.52 -16.12 -0.69
CA TYR A 30 -5.61 -15.49 -1.45
C TYR A 30 -5.87 -16.12 -2.82
N ALA A 31 -5.01 -17.04 -3.28
CA ALA A 31 -5.14 -17.68 -4.59
C ALA A 31 -6.44 -18.48 -4.79
N GLU A 32 -7.05 -18.96 -3.70
CA GLU A 32 -8.24 -19.82 -3.73
C GLU A 32 -9.55 -19.05 -3.45
N LYS A 33 -9.50 -17.71 -3.37
CA LYS A 33 -10.70 -16.91 -3.09
C LYS A 33 -11.57 -16.77 -4.34
N ASP A 34 -12.88 -16.90 -4.15
CA ASP A 34 -13.86 -16.68 -5.20
C ASP A 34 -14.21 -15.18 -5.36
N GLN A 35 -14.94 -14.86 -6.43
CA GLN A 35 -15.33 -13.47 -6.72
C GLN A 35 -16.20 -12.86 -5.62
N GLN A 36 -17.05 -13.66 -4.96
CA GLN A 36 -17.90 -13.16 -3.89
C GLN A 36 -17.07 -12.68 -2.70
N TRP A 37 -16.01 -13.42 -2.36
CA TRP A 37 -15.08 -13.03 -1.32
C TRP A 37 -14.36 -11.72 -1.65
N TRP A 38 -13.88 -11.57 -2.90
CA TRP A 38 -13.23 -10.32 -3.35
C TRP A 38 -14.17 -9.12 -3.28
N ASN A 39 -15.41 -9.26 -3.75
CA ASN A 39 -16.40 -8.19 -3.68
C ASN A 39 -16.71 -7.79 -2.22
N MET A 40 -16.75 -8.76 -1.30
CA MET A 40 -16.96 -8.47 0.12
C MET A 40 -15.77 -7.75 0.76
N LEU A 41 -14.54 -8.17 0.41
CA LEU A 41 -13.33 -7.48 0.84
C LEU A 41 -13.32 -6.03 0.35
N GLU A 42 -13.62 -5.82 -0.93
CA GLU A 42 -13.67 -4.50 -1.55
C GLU A 42 -14.67 -3.59 -0.83
N ALA A 43 -15.92 -4.03 -0.68
CA ALA A 43 -16.96 -3.28 0.02
C ALA A 43 -16.57 -2.95 1.46
N GLN A 44 -15.98 -3.90 2.20
CA GLN A 44 -15.53 -3.68 3.57
C GLN A 44 -14.39 -2.64 3.64
N LEU A 45 -13.44 -2.69 2.72
CA LEU A 45 -12.31 -1.75 2.70
C LEU A 45 -12.75 -0.34 2.29
N VAL A 46 -13.67 -0.22 1.33
CA VAL A 46 -14.29 1.06 0.94
C VAL A 46 -15.04 1.67 2.13
N GLU A 47 -15.87 0.88 2.83
CA GLU A 47 -16.59 1.33 4.04
C GLU A 47 -15.60 1.73 5.16
N SER A 48 -14.54 0.95 5.36
CA SER A 48 -13.53 1.24 6.39
C SER A 48 -12.71 2.49 6.08
N ALA A 49 -12.44 2.77 4.81
CA ALA A 49 -11.76 4.00 4.35
C ALA A 49 -12.59 5.27 4.65
N GLN A 50 -13.91 5.14 4.74
CA GLN A 50 -14.81 6.24 5.11
C GLN A 50 -14.89 6.47 6.63
N SER A 51 -14.37 5.55 7.44
CA SER A 51 -14.51 5.60 8.89
C SER A 51 -13.98 6.91 9.50
N ASP A 52 -14.75 7.46 10.44
CA ASP A 52 -14.34 8.57 11.30
C ASP A 52 -13.30 8.17 12.35
N ILE A 53 -13.02 6.86 12.49
CA ILE A 53 -11.99 6.34 13.38
C ILE A 53 -10.67 6.28 12.60
N ASP A 54 -9.75 7.18 12.92
CA ASP A 54 -8.45 7.32 12.22
C ASP A 54 -7.69 6.00 12.07
N GLN A 55 -7.68 5.17 13.12
CA GLN A 55 -7.03 3.86 13.06
C GLN A 55 -7.66 2.93 12.02
N VAL A 56 -9.00 2.87 11.97
CA VAL A 56 -9.72 1.99 11.03
C VAL A 56 -9.45 2.45 9.60
N ARG A 57 -9.52 3.77 9.36
CA ARG A 57 -9.23 4.36 8.05
C ARG A 57 -7.77 4.12 7.63
N HIS A 58 -6.83 4.28 8.56
CA HIS A 58 -5.41 4.04 8.31
C HIS A 58 -5.14 2.59 7.93
N GLU A 59 -5.69 1.63 8.67
CA GLU A 59 -5.59 0.20 8.36
C GLU A 59 -6.26 -0.13 7.02
N ALA A 60 -7.39 0.50 6.71
CA ALA A 60 -8.04 0.35 5.41
C ALA A 60 -7.15 0.81 4.25
N PHE A 61 -6.51 1.98 4.37
CA PHE A 61 -5.59 2.49 3.33
C PHE A 61 -4.41 1.54 3.12
N GLN A 62 -3.83 0.99 4.19
CA GLN A 62 -2.75 0.01 4.09
C GLN A 62 -3.18 -1.27 3.38
N HIS A 63 -4.37 -1.78 3.68
CA HIS A 63 -4.90 -2.96 2.99
C HIS A 63 -5.24 -2.66 1.53
N ILE A 64 -5.81 -1.49 1.23
CA ILE A 64 -6.08 -1.07 -0.15
C ILE A 64 -4.78 -1.02 -0.96
N ILE A 65 -3.72 -0.41 -0.43
CA ILE A 65 -2.39 -0.41 -1.08
C ILE A 65 -1.94 -1.85 -1.37
N PHE A 66 -1.99 -2.71 -0.36
CA PHE A 66 -1.56 -4.10 -0.51
C PHE A 66 -2.36 -4.84 -1.59
N PHE A 67 -3.69 -4.75 -1.57
CA PHE A 67 -4.52 -5.49 -2.51
C PHE A 67 -4.47 -4.90 -3.92
N ALA A 68 -4.42 -3.58 -4.07
CA ALA A 68 -4.26 -2.95 -5.38
C ALA A 68 -2.92 -3.33 -6.02
N GLU A 69 -1.81 -3.35 -5.26
CA GLU A 69 -0.49 -3.67 -5.84
C GLU A 69 -0.29 -5.17 -6.17
N ASN A 70 -1.00 -6.07 -5.47
CA ASN A 70 -0.72 -7.52 -5.55
C ASN A 70 -1.86 -8.31 -6.20
N TYR A 71 -3.05 -7.73 -6.30
CA TYR A 71 -4.28 -8.42 -6.70
C TYR A 71 -5.21 -7.53 -7.57
N ASP A 72 -4.65 -6.57 -8.31
CA ASP A 72 -5.38 -5.66 -9.22
C ASP A 72 -6.39 -6.35 -10.14
N GLN A 73 -6.08 -7.56 -10.62
CA GLN A 73 -7.01 -8.32 -11.47
C GLN A 73 -8.29 -8.81 -10.75
N PHE A 74 -8.36 -8.70 -9.42
CA PHE A 74 -9.46 -9.20 -8.59
C PHE A 74 -10.24 -8.11 -7.86
N VAL A 75 -9.69 -6.91 -7.73
CA VAL A 75 -10.27 -5.81 -6.92
C VAL A 75 -10.36 -4.54 -7.75
N ASN A 76 -11.41 -3.75 -7.53
CA ASN A 76 -11.53 -2.41 -8.06
C ASN A 76 -11.76 -1.42 -6.91
N PHE A 77 -10.81 -0.53 -6.67
CA PHE A 77 -10.89 0.47 -5.60
C PHE A 77 -11.22 1.88 -6.10
N ASP A 78 -11.79 2.04 -7.29
CA ASP A 78 -12.17 3.34 -7.87
C ASP A 78 -13.04 4.16 -6.90
N ASP A 79 -14.03 3.53 -6.26
CA ASP A 79 -14.89 4.18 -5.27
C ASP A 79 -14.11 4.65 -4.03
N ALA A 80 -13.13 3.87 -3.57
CA ALA A 80 -12.27 4.27 -2.45
C ALA A 80 -11.31 5.40 -2.86
N ALA A 81 -10.91 5.48 -4.13
CA ALA A 81 -9.98 6.49 -4.61
C ALA A 81 -10.52 7.91 -4.39
N PHE A 82 -11.81 8.14 -4.66
CA PHE A 82 -12.45 9.45 -4.42
C PHE A 82 -12.37 9.85 -2.95
N GLU A 83 -12.61 8.90 -2.05
CA GLU A 83 -12.59 9.12 -0.62
C GLU A 83 -11.19 9.34 -0.06
N ILE A 84 -10.22 8.59 -0.58
CA ILE A 84 -8.80 8.80 -0.29
C ILE A 84 -8.36 10.18 -0.76
N MET A 85 -8.79 10.61 -1.96
CA MET A 85 -8.47 11.94 -2.49
C MET A 85 -9.10 13.05 -1.62
N GLY A 86 -10.35 12.89 -1.21
CA GLY A 86 -11.00 13.82 -0.28
C GLY A 86 -10.25 13.95 1.05
N ARG A 87 -9.74 12.84 1.59
CA ARG A 87 -8.91 12.84 2.81
C ARG A 87 -7.55 13.49 2.60
N PHE A 88 -6.93 13.29 1.43
CA PHE A 88 -5.70 13.98 1.06
C PHE A 88 -5.90 15.50 1.06
N GLU A 89 -6.98 16.01 0.48
CA GLU A 89 -7.25 17.45 0.41
C GLU A 89 -7.64 18.06 1.76
N ALA A 90 -8.36 17.31 2.60
CA ALA A 90 -8.89 17.81 3.86
C ALA A 90 -7.94 17.67 5.07
N SER A 91 -6.93 16.80 5.00
CA SER A 91 -6.07 16.50 6.15
C SER A 91 -4.93 17.50 6.32
N ASP A 92 -4.80 18.04 7.54
CA ASP A 92 -3.63 18.83 7.94
C ASP A 92 -2.39 17.94 8.21
N SER A 93 -2.59 16.63 8.44
CA SER A 93 -1.50 15.70 8.73
C SER A 93 -0.68 15.42 7.48
N VAL A 94 0.63 15.61 7.56
CA VAL A 94 1.56 15.24 6.49
C VAL A 94 1.58 13.72 6.32
N GLU A 95 1.55 12.96 7.41
CA GLU A 95 1.59 11.50 7.40
C GLU A 95 0.35 10.90 6.74
N GLU A 96 -0.84 11.41 7.05
CA GLU A 96 -2.09 10.95 6.42
C GLU A 96 -2.11 11.28 4.92
N ARG A 97 -1.71 12.48 4.53
CA ARG A 97 -1.60 12.86 3.11
C ARG A 97 -0.60 11.99 2.35
N LEU A 98 0.53 11.64 2.96
CA LEU A 98 1.50 10.74 2.34
C LEU A 98 0.95 9.31 2.17
N LEU A 99 0.19 8.82 3.16
CA LEU A 99 -0.47 7.52 3.04
C LEU A 99 -1.54 7.54 1.96
N ALA A 100 -2.34 8.61 1.89
CA ALA A 100 -3.33 8.80 0.85
C ALA A 100 -2.69 8.79 -0.54
N LEU A 101 -1.57 9.50 -0.74
CA LEU A 101 -0.82 9.46 -2.00
C LEU A 101 -0.31 8.06 -2.35
N ALA A 102 0.14 7.28 -1.36
CA ALA A 102 0.56 5.90 -1.60
C ALA A 102 -0.62 5.03 -2.06
N ALA A 103 -1.80 5.19 -1.46
CA ALA A 103 -3.01 4.49 -1.85
C ALA A 103 -3.49 4.91 -3.25
N LEU A 104 -3.54 6.21 -3.56
CA LEU A 104 -3.90 6.70 -4.90
C LEU A 104 -2.96 6.17 -5.98
N ASN A 105 -1.65 6.13 -5.71
CA ASN A 105 -0.67 5.55 -6.64
C ASN A 105 -0.89 4.06 -6.85
N ALA A 106 -1.27 3.31 -5.81
CA ALA A 106 -1.53 1.88 -5.91
C ALA A 106 -2.81 1.59 -6.71
N ILE A 107 -3.85 2.42 -6.55
CA ILE A 107 -5.12 2.26 -7.28
C ILE A 107 -4.98 2.70 -8.75
N GLY A 108 -4.34 3.84 -9.00
CA GLY A 108 -4.12 4.36 -10.36
C GLY A 108 -5.37 4.85 -11.09
N GLU A 109 -6.43 5.23 -10.36
CA GLU A 109 -7.68 5.69 -10.96
C GLU A 109 -7.51 7.08 -11.62
N GLU A 110 -7.85 7.19 -12.90
CA GLU A 110 -7.55 8.34 -13.75
C GLU A 110 -8.15 9.67 -13.27
N ALA A 111 -9.38 9.66 -12.77
CA ALA A 111 -10.06 10.89 -12.34
C ALA A 111 -9.38 11.48 -11.09
N THR A 112 -8.98 10.64 -10.14
CA THR A 112 -8.29 11.05 -8.92
C THR A 112 -6.85 11.44 -9.18
N ILE A 113 -6.16 10.79 -10.14
CA ILE A 113 -4.84 11.25 -10.59
C ILE A 113 -4.93 12.60 -11.30
N SER A 114 -5.93 12.79 -12.15
CA SER A 114 -6.19 14.09 -12.79
C SER A 114 -6.46 15.18 -11.75
N ARG A 115 -7.24 14.85 -10.71
CA ARG A 115 -7.49 15.75 -9.59
C ARG A 115 -6.22 16.05 -8.79
N LEU A 116 -5.38 15.05 -8.55
CA LEU A 116 -4.09 15.23 -7.88
C LEU A 116 -3.19 16.22 -8.63
N MET A 117 -3.17 16.17 -9.96
CA MET A 117 -2.42 17.12 -10.78
C MET A 117 -2.87 18.57 -10.55
N GLU A 118 -4.17 18.81 -10.39
CA GLU A 118 -4.71 20.16 -10.13
C GLU A 118 -4.30 20.70 -8.76
N VAL A 119 -4.25 19.85 -7.74
CA VAL A 119 -4.03 20.29 -6.35
C VAL A 119 -2.57 20.22 -5.91
N ALA A 120 -1.74 19.40 -6.56
CA ALA A 120 -0.34 19.20 -6.16
C ALA A 120 0.50 20.48 -6.20
N ASP A 121 0.22 21.40 -7.14
CA ASP A 121 0.92 22.68 -7.24
C ASP A 121 0.67 23.59 -6.03
N ALA A 122 -0.50 23.47 -5.40
CA ALA A 122 -0.89 24.23 -4.23
C ALA A 122 -0.40 23.60 -2.90
N GLU A 123 0.24 22.42 -2.95
CA GLU A 123 0.65 21.69 -1.76
C GLU A 123 1.76 22.43 -0.99
N SER A 124 1.45 22.86 0.23
CA SER A 124 2.37 23.63 1.09
C SER A 124 3.59 22.83 1.56
N SER A 125 3.43 21.54 1.82
CA SER A 125 4.48 20.65 2.31
C SER A 125 5.38 20.17 1.16
N GLU A 126 6.65 20.55 1.19
CA GLU A 126 7.65 20.11 0.21
C GLU A 126 7.72 18.57 0.11
N ARG A 127 7.60 17.89 1.26
CA ARG A 127 7.62 16.42 1.31
C ARG A 127 6.41 15.81 0.60
N VAL A 128 5.21 16.32 0.85
CA VAL A 128 3.98 15.83 0.21
C VAL A 128 4.03 16.11 -1.29
N ARG A 129 4.41 17.33 -1.68
CA ARG A 129 4.55 17.74 -3.08
C ARG A 129 5.53 16.86 -3.86
N ALA A 130 6.68 16.55 -3.27
CA ALA A 130 7.68 15.68 -3.89
C ALA A 130 7.16 14.25 -4.11
N VAL A 131 6.32 13.73 -3.20
CA VAL A 131 5.69 12.42 -3.37
C VAL A 131 4.56 12.49 -4.40
N ALA A 132 3.71 13.52 -4.36
CA ALA A 132 2.66 13.73 -5.36
C ALA A 132 3.24 13.78 -6.78
N ALA A 133 4.33 14.51 -6.98
CA ALA A 133 5.03 14.56 -8.26
C ALA A 133 5.52 13.17 -8.73
N LYS A 134 5.95 12.30 -7.81
CA LYS A 134 6.32 10.91 -8.14
C LYS A 134 5.12 10.08 -8.56
N VAL A 135 3.99 10.22 -7.87
CA VAL A 135 2.74 9.54 -8.25
C VAL A 135 2.34 9.94 -9.68
N LEU A 136 2.33 11.23 -9.97
CA LEU A 136 2.01 11.75 -11.31
C LEU A 136 3.00 11.25 -12.39
N LEU A 137 4.29 11.19 -12.07
CA LEU A 137 5.31 10.66 -12.99
C LEU A 137 5.16 9.16 -13.25
N ASN A 138 4.84 8.37 -12.21
CA ASN A 138 4.60 6.94 -12.35
C ASN A 138 3.40 6.69 -13.26
N HIS A 139 2.31 7.44 -13.05
CA HIS A 139 1.09 7.32 -13.86
C HIS A 139 1.33 7.68 -15.33
N ALA A 140 2.10 8.75 -15.59
CA ALA A 140 2.43 9.15 -16.96
C ALA A 140 3.38 8.16 -17.69
N ALA A 141 4.02 7.24 -16.97
CA ALA A 141 4.97 6.27 -17.51
C ALA A 141 4.38 4.87 -17.74
N GLY A 142 3.22 4.57 -17.16
CA GLY A 142 2.43 3.34 -17.37
C GLY A 142 1.60 3.41 -18.64
#